data_AF-A0A0Q1IIH7-F1
#
_entry.id   AF-A0A0Q1IIH7-F1
#
_cell.length_a   1.000
_cell.length_b   1.000
_cell.length_c   1.000
_cell.angle_alpha   90.00
_cell.angle_beta   90.00
_cell.angle_gamma   90.00
#
_symmetry.space_group_name_H-M   'P 1'
#
loop_
_entity.id
_entity.type
_entity.pdbx_description
1 polymer ?
#
loop_
_entity_poly.entity_id
_entity_poly.type
_entity_poly.pdbx_seq_one_letter_code
_entity_poly.pdbx_strand_id
1 'polypeptide(L)'
;MNVLPGDMERGASLLEHCKFYVSRAYMELQQGDVDAADRWVEEYQRCRRELDELLRRKEEHDKLVQLVEVMKERGIDIAIVMRKENE
;
A
#
# COMPACT_ATOMS: atom_id res chain seq x y z
N MET A 1 6.63 6.98 13.75
CA MET A 1 6.19 6.22 12.57
C MET A 1 6.39 7.15 11.38
N ASN A 2 7.49 6.99 10.63
CA ASN A 2 7.81 7.84 9.47
C ASN A 2 7.03 7.33 8.26
N VAL A 3 5.77 7.73 8.18
CA VAL A 3 4.97 7.51 6.98
C VAL A 3 4.82 8.88 6.33
N LEU A 4 5.17 9.01 5.05
CA LEU A 4 4.87 10.24 4.33
C LEU A 4 3.34 10.46 4.40
N PRO A 5 2.85 11.66 4.72
CA PRO A 5 1.41 11.89 4.87
C PRO A 5 0.58 11.38 3.68
N GLY A 6 1.12 11.50 2.46
CA GLY A 6 0.50 10.97 1.24
C GLY A 6 0.36 9.44 1.20
N ASP A 7 1.25 8.68 1.84
CA ASP A 7 1.17 7.22 1.89
C ASP A 7 0.08 6.74 2.85
N MET A 8 -0.18 7.48 3.93
CA MET A 8 -1.30 7.18 4.83
C MET A 8 -2.65 7.45 4.18
N GLU A 9 -2.81 8.60 3.52
CA GLU A 9 -4.04 8.93 2.80
C GLU A 9 -4.30 7.93 1.67
N ARG A 10 -3.25 7.61 0.89
CA ARG A 10 -3.32 6.62 -0.18
C ARG A 10 -3.67 5.24 0.36
N GLY A 11 -3.02 4.80 1.44
CA GLY A 11 -3.30 3.51 2.08
C GLY A 11 -4.73 3.42 2.61
N ALA A 12 -5.24 4.49 3.22
CA ALA A 12 -6.62 4.55 3.71
C ALA A 12 -7.63 4.48 2.57
N SER A 13 -7.42 5.24 1.50
CA SER A 13 -8.26 5.20 0.30
C SER A 13 -8.28 3.81 -0.34
N LEU A 14 -7.10 3.20 -0.49
CA LEU A 14 -6.97 1.86 -1.07
C LEU A 14 -7.69 0.80 -0.23
N LEU A 15 -7.59 0.89 1.10
CA LEU A 15 -8.30 -0.03 2.00
C LEU A 15 -9.82 0.07 1.84
N GLU A 16 -10.37 1.28 1.71
CA GLU A 16 -11.81 1.48 1.49
C GLU A 16 -12.25 0.91 0.13
N HIS A 17 -11.47 1.07 -0.93
CA HIS A 17 -11.76 0.44 -2.23
C HIS A 17 -11.76 -1.09 -2.13
N CYS A 18 -10.76 -1.68 -1.47
CA CYS A 18 -10.69 -3.13 -1.29
C CYS A 18 -11.92 -3.68 -0.55
N LYS A 19 -12.37 -2.99 0.52
CA LYS A 19 -13.60 -3.36 1.25
C LYS A 19 -14.84 -3.24 0.36
N PHE A 20 -14.91 -2.19 -0.43
CA PHE A 20 -16.02 -1.96 -1.37
C PHE A 20 -16.13 -3.11 -2.38
N TYR A 21 -15.02 -3.51 -3.02
CA TYR A 21 -15.04 -4.58 -4.02
C TYR A 21 -15.47 -5.92 -3.43
N VAL A 22 -14.97 -6.29 -2.25
CA VAL A 22 -15.39 -7.54 -1.57
C VAL A 22 -16.88 -7.50 -1.22
N SER A 23 -17.35 -6.37 -0.69
CA SER A 23 -18.77 -6.21 -0.33
C SER A 23 -19.67 -6.31 -1.56
N ARG A 24 -19.22 -5.75 -2.69
CA ARG A 24 -19.94 -5.81 -3.95
C ARG A 24 -19.96 -7.21 -4.53
N ALA A 25 -18.83 -7.91 -4.55
CA ALA A 25 -18.76 -9.31 -4.96
C ALA A 25 -19.73 -10.19 -4.17
N TYR A 26 -19.77 -10.02 -2.85
CA TYR A 26 -20.69 -10.73 -1.98
C TYR A 26 -22.16 -10.43 -2.33
N MET A 27 -22.49 -9.17 -2.61
CA MET A 27 -23.84 -8.76 -2.99
C MET A 27 -24.30 -9.39 -4.31
N GLU A 28 -23.46 -9.37 -5.35
CA GLU A 28 -23.79 -9.99 -6.65
C GLU A 28 -23.98 -11.51 -6.50
N LEU A 29 -23.15 -12.15 -5.67
CA LEU A 29 -23.28 -13.58 -5.38
C LEU A 29 -24.62 -13.90 -4.70
N GLN A 30 -25.07 -13.07 -3.75
CA GLN A 30 -26.39 -13.23 -3.11
C GLN A 30 -27.55 -13.05 -4.11
N GLN A 31 -27.35 -12.28 -5.17
CA GLN A 31 -28.32 -12.10 -6.25
C GLN A 31 -28.27 -13.23 -7.30
N GLY A 32 -27.31 -14.14 -7.18
CA GLY A 32 -27.10 -15.25 -8.12
C GLY A 32 -26.34 -14.86 -9.39
N ASP A 33 -25.84 -13.62 -9.49
CA ASP A 33 -24.99 -13.18 -10.60
C ASP A 33 -23.52 -13.51 -10.30
N VAL A 34 -23.18 -14.78 -10.55
CA VAL A 34 -21.84 -15.32 -10.29
C VAL A 34 -20.79 -14.64 -11.17
N ASP A 35 -21.11 -14.33 -12.43
CA ASP A 35 -20.18 -13.67 -13.35
C ASP A 35 -19.86 -12.24 -12.89
N ALA A 36 -20.86 -11.51 -12.39
CA ALA A 36 -20.63 -10.20 -11.78
C ALA A 36 -19.82 -10.30 -10.49
N ALA A 37 -20.12 -11.30 -9.65
CA ALA A 37 -19.34 -11.54 -8.44
C ALA A 37 -17.85 -11.78 -8.76
N ASP A 38 -17.55 -12.62 -9.75
CA ASP A 38 -16.18 -12.92 -10.18
C ASP A 38 -15.44 -11.66 -10.66
N ARG A 39 -16.10 -10.79 -11.45
CA ARG A 39 -15.51 -9.51 -11.87
C ARG A 39 -15.10 -8.63 -10.67
N TRP A 40 -15.94 -8.55 -9.64
CA TRP A 40 -15.61 -7.79 -8.44
C TRP A 40 -14.51 -8.43 -7.60
N VAL A 41 -14.40 -9.75 -7.60
CA VAL A 41 -13.27 -10.46 -6.98
C VAL A 41 -11.96 -10.12 -7.68
N GLU A 42 -11.94 -10.03 -9.01
CA GLU A 42 -10.75 -9.61 -9.76
C GLU A 42 -10.29 -8.19 -9.37
N GLU A 43 -11.22 -7.25 -9.24
CA GLU A 43 -10.90 -5.88 -8.80
C GLU A 43 -10.39 -5.84 -7.35
N TYR A 44 -10.97 -6.65 -6.46
CA TYR A 44 -10.42 -6.82 -5.11
C TYR A 44 -8.99 -7.36 -5.14
N GLN A 45 -8.70 -8.36 -5.98
CA GLN A 45 -7.35 -8.92 -6.09
C GLN A 45 -6.34 -7.89 -6.62
N ARG A 46 -6.74 -7.02 -7.56
CA ARG A 46 -5.92 -5.89 -8.01
C ARG A 46 -5.63 -4.92 -6.86
N CYS A 47 -6.67 -4.49 -6.16
CA CYS A 47 -6.55 -3.61 -5.00
C CYS A 47 -5.62 -4.20 -3.92
N ARG A 48 -5.73 -5.51 -3.66
CA ARG A 48 -4.88 -6.21 -2.69
C ARG A 48 -3.41 -6.20 -3.11
N ARG A 49 -3.09 -6.43 -4.39
CA ARG A 49 -1.71 -6.34 -4.89
C ARG A 49 -1.11 -4.95 -4.70
N GLU A 50 -1.90 -3.91 -4.93
CA GLU A 50 -1.46 -2.53 -4.68
C GLU A 50 -1.20 -2.27 -3.19
N LEU A 51 -2.03 -2.86 -2.31
CA LEU A 51 -1.86 -2.72 -0.86
C LEU A 51 -0.60 -3.44 -0.38
N ASP A 52 -0.38 -4.65 -0.89
CA ASP A 52 0.81 -5.44 -0.58
C ASP A 52 2.09 -4.72 -1.03
N GLU A 53 2.08 -4.06 -2.19
CA GLU A 53 3.22 -3.26 -2.66
C GLU A 53 3.45 -2.01 -1.79
N LEU A 54 2.38 -1.32 -1.37
CA LEU A 54 2.49 -0.18 -0.46
C LEU A 54 3.08 -0.60 0.90
N LEU A 55 2.66 -1.75 1.42
CA LEU A 55 3.23 -2.34 2.64
C LEU A 55 4.71 -2.69 2.46
N ARG A 56 5.08 -3.32 1.33
CA ARG A 56 6.47 -3.66 1.01
C ARG A 56 7.39 -2.43 1.00
N ARG A 57 6.94 -1.34 0.36
CA ARG A 57 7.69 -0.07 0.32
C ARG A 57 7.85 0.55 1.70
N LYS A 58 6.82 0.47 2.54
CA LYS A 58 6.89 0.94 3.93
C LYS A 58 7.92 0.14 4.72
N GLU A 59 7.90 -1.19 4.62
CA GLU A 59 8.90 -2.03 5.31
C GLU A 59 10.33 -1.74 4.87
N GLU A 60 10.55 -1.49 3.58
CA GLU A 60 11.85 -1.10 3.05
C GLU A 60 12.29 0.27 3.59
N HIS A 61 11.38 1.24 3.63
CA HIS A 61 11.63 2.54 4.23
C HIS A 61 11.99 2.43 5.72
N ASP A 62 11.22 1.66 6.50
CA ASP A 62 11.47 1.47 7.93
C ASP A 62 12.86 0.84 8.19
N LYS A 63 13.29 -0.12 7.35
CA LYS A 63 14.64 -0.70 7.41
C LYS A 63 15.73 0.33 7.10
N LEU A 64 15.52 1.18 6.08
CA LEU A 64 16.46 2.24 5.72
C LEU A 64 16.59 3.29 6.82
N VAL A 65 15.48 3.68 7.45
CA VAL A 65 15.48 4.60 8.60
C VAL A 65 16.31 4.03 9.75
N GLN A 66 16.08 2.76 10.13
CA GLN A 66 16.86 2.09 11.17
C GLN A 66 18.36 2.05 10.84
N LEU A 67 18.72 1.77 9.57
CA LEU A 67 20.12 1.76 9.15
C LEU A 67 20.77 3.15 9.27
N VAL A 68 20.06 4.20 8.86
CA VAL A 68 20.53 5.59 8.98
C VAL A 68 20.71 5.97 10.45
N GLU A 69 19.81 5.56 11.34
CA GLU A 69 19.95 5.78 12.79
C GLU A 69 21.22 5.13 13.33
N VAL A 70 21.47 3.85 13.01
CA VAL A 70 22.70 3.14 13.42
C VAL A 70 23.97 3.80 12.86
N MET A 71 23.93 4.30 11.63
CA MET A 71 25.06 5.00 11.01
C MET A 71 25.36 6.34 11.70
N LYS A 72 24.31 7.09 12.06
CA LYS A 72 24.44 8.33 12.85
C LYS A 72 25.03 8.08 14.23
N GLU A 73 24.62 7.04 14.93
CA GLU A 73 25.19 6.64 16.22
C GLU A 73 26.70 6.34 16.13
N ARG A 74 27.15 5.88 14.96
CA ARG A 74 28.57 5.59 14.67
C ARG A 74 29.34 6.81 14.15
N GLY A 75 28.73 8.01 14.17
CA GLY A 75 29.35 9.25 13.71
C GLY A 75 29.44 9.38 12.19
N ILE A 76 28.71 8.56 11.43
CA ILE A 76 28.66 8.63 9.97
C ILE A 76 27.42 9.46 9.60
N ASP A 77 27.62 10.68 9.10
CA ASP A 77 26.53 11.53 8.64
C ASP A 77 26.22 11.25 7.17
N ILE A 78 24.97 10.86 6.90
CA ILE A 78 24.51 10.46 5.57
C ILE A 78 23.38 11.40 5.16
N ALA A 79 23.63 12.18 4.11
CA ALA A 79 22.59 12.96 3.47
C ALA A 79 21.71 12.04 2.60
N ILE A 80 20.44 11.88 2.98
CA ILE A 80 19.45 11.19 2.15
C ILE A 80 19.13 12.10 0.95
N VAL A 81 19.66 11.77 -0.23
CA VAL A 81 19.31 12.46 -1.48
C VAL A 81 18.08 11.79 -2.08
N MET A 82 16.90 12.36 -1.86
CA MET A 82 15.71 11.96 -2.62
C MET A 82 15.86 12.43 -4.07
N ARG A 83 16.18 11.50 -4.99
CA ARG A 83 15.97 11.79 -6.41
C ARG A 83 14.47 11.86 -6.65
N LYS A 84 13.98 13.04 -7.05
CA LYS A 84 12.69 13.13 -7.73
C LYS A 84 12.82 12.37 -9.04
N GLU A 85 12.15 11.23 -9.16
CA GLU A 85 11.93 10.65 -10.49
C GLU A 85 11.11 11.68 -11.29
N ASN A 86 11.64 12.05 -12.45
CA ASN A 86 10.99 12.98 -13.37
C ASN A 86 9.68 12.37 -13.89
N GLU A 87 8.73 13.27 -14.12
CA GLU A 87 7.37 13.10 -14.67
C GLU A 87 7.23 12.04 -15.78
#